data_AF-A0A182KE44-F1
#
_entry.id   AF-A0A182KE44-F1
#
_cell.length_a   1.000
_cell.length_b   1.000
_cell.length_c   1.000
_cell.angle_alpha   90.00
_cell.angle_beta   90.00
_cell.angle_gamma   90.00
#
_symmetry.space_group_name_H-M   'P 1'
#
loop_
_entity.id
_entity.type
_entity.pdbx_description
1 polymer ?
#
loop_
_entity_poly.entity_id
_entity_poly.type
_entity_poly.pdbx_seq_one_letter_code
_entity_poly.pdbx_strand_id
1 'polypeptide(L)'
;NELASLDTSKIDYLLGLFDYDHLPFSSDIGNGSVTPALVRMVHYSLEMLQKKEHTNGFLLFVEDGNIRRAHGENKPRKAFDQVRHYANAFNMAHMMANEQNTLFISMNDVGSTLSLPGYPARSSDLLDTAAGTSSADGLPYLGLNYATGPAHSTYYRTATGRLDPMEVLQGMPNVVERTCPALVPMAEGADGGEDATVYASGPWAFMLSGGYEQHFVAHTIAFASCMDGACDGAATLVLSSAALLAALGVRLFV
;
A
#
# COMPACT_ATOMS: atom_id res chain seq x y z
N ASN A 1 9.34 -25.47 3.33
CA ASN A 1 8.45 -24.33 3.04
C ASN A 1 7.30 -24.88 2.21
N GLU A 2 6.17 -25.18 2.85
CA GLU A 2 5.06 -26.00 2.28
C GLU A 2 4.35 -25.31 1.11
N LEU A 3 4.19 -23.98 1.18
CA LEU A 3 3.62 -23.18 0.09
C LEU A 3 4.44 -23.34 -1.20
N ALA A 4 5.78 -23.34 -1.09
CA ALA A 4 6.66 -23.46 -2.25
C ALA A 4 6.61 -24.84 -2.94
N SER A 5 6.15 -25.88 -2.25
CA SER A 5 5.99 -27.24 -2.78
C SER A 5 4.57 -27.54 -3.27
N LEU A 6 3.66 -26.57 -3.19
CA LEU A 6 2.27 -26.75 -3.54
C LEU A 6 2.10 -26.85 -5.06
N ASP A 7 1.35 -27.86 -5.50
CA ASP A 7 0.85 -27.97 -6.87
C ASP A 7 -0.58 -27.42 -6.90
N THR A 8 -0.71 -26.16 -7.27
CA THR A 8 -1.99 -25.44 -7.30
C THR A 8 -3.01 -26.07 -8.24
N SER A 9 -2.57 -26.86 -9.24
CA SER A 9 -3.47 -27.55 -10.18
C SER A 9 -4.26 -28.71 -9.56
N LYS A 10 -3.86 -29.20 -8.38
CA LYS A 10 -4.43 -30.41 -7.74
C LYS A 10 -5.32 -30.14 -6.54
N ILE A 11 -5.56 -28.88 -6.22
CA ILE A 11 -6.33 -28.47 -5.03
C ILE A 11 -7.41 -27.49 -5.46
N ASP A 12 -8.54 -27.45 -4.76
CA ASP A 12 -9.60 -26.48 -5.06
C ASP A 12 -9.55 -25.27 -4.12
N TYR A 13 -9.08 -25.48 -2.89
CA TYR A 13 -9.03 -24.46 -1.84
C TYR A 13 -7.65 -24.40 -1.22
N LEU A 14 -7.24 -23.19 -0.80
CA LEU A 14 -5.98 -22.95 -0.11
C LEU A 14 -6.22 -22.00 1.08
N LEU A 15 -5.86 -22.47 2.27
CA LEU A 15 -5.77 -21.65 3.48
C LEU A 15 -4.32 -21.64 3.95
N GLY A 16 -3.67 -20.49 3.92
CA GLY A 16 -2.30 -20.30 4.40
C GLY A 16 -2.26 -19.41 5.64
N LEU A 17 -1.95 -19.98 6.79
CA LEU A 17 -1.72 -19.25 8.04
C LEU A 17 -0.23 -19.43 8.40
N PHE A 18 0.56 -18.37 8.27
CA PHE A 18 2.02 -18.47 8.32
C PHE A 18 2.64 -17.96 9.64
N ASP A 19 1.81 -17.46 10.54
CA ASP A 19 2.19 -17.05 11.90
C ASP A 19 0.99 -17.22 12.85
N TYR A 20 1.22 -17.17 14.16
CA TYR A 20 0.18 -17.21 15.19
C TYR A 20 -0.63 -15.91 15.24
N ASP A 21 -0.01 -14.79 14.89
CA ASP A 21 -0.60 -13.45 14.85
C ASP A 21 -0.20 -12.75 13.54
N HIS A 22 0.18 -11.46 13.58
CA HIS A 22 0.68 -10.73 12.44
C HIS A 22 1.96 -11.35 11.88
N LEU A 23 2.07 -11.36 10.56
CA LEU A 23 3.33 -11.73 9.91
C LEU A 23 4.45 -10.74 10.30
N PRO A 24 5.72 -11.21 10.39
CA PRO A 24 6.86 -10.33 10.60
C PRO A 24 6.98 -9.25 9.51
N PHE A 25 7.64 -8.14 9.83
CA PHE A 25 8.01 -7.14 8.82
C PHE A 25 8.94 -7.77 7.78
N SER A 26 8.91 -7.30 6.53
CA SER A 26 9.73 -7.87 5.46
C SER A 26 11.23 -7.80 5.76
N SER A 27 11.67 -6.78 6.49
CA SER A 27 13.07 -6.63 6.93
C SER A 27 13.48 -7.62 8.02
N ASP A 28 12.51 -8.24 8.70
CA ASP A 28 12.73 -9.25 9.74
C ASP A 28 12.58 -10.69 9.21
N ILE A 29 12.14 -10.86 7.95
CA ILE A 29 12.07 -12.18 7.31
C ILE A 29 13.48 -12.66 6.99
N GLY A 30 14.04 -13.45 7.91
CA GLY A 30 15.39 -14.00 7.78
C GLY A 30 15.53 -15.09 6.71
N ASN A 31 16.77 -15.36 6.32
CA ASN A 31 17.11 -16.49 5.47
C ASN A 31 16.64 -17.81 6.10
N GLY A 32 15.85 -18.59 5.36
CA GLY A 32 15.27 -19.83 5.86
C GLY A 32 13.98 -19.66 6.67
N SER A 33 13.44 -18.44 6.77
CA SER A 33 12.09 -18.22 7.31
C SER A 33 11.06 -19.05 6.52
N VAL A 34 10.09 -19.61 7.25
CA VAL A 34 8.95 -20.31 6.66
C VAL A 34 7.87 -19.34 6.20
N THR A 35 7.87 -18.10 6.69
CA THR A 35 6.93 -17.05 6.29
C THR A 35 7.19 -16.64 4.83
N PRO A 36 6.21 -16.81 3.93
CA PRO A 36 6.35 -16.34 2.56
C PRO A 36 6.25 -14.81 2.50
N ALA A 37 7.05 -14.20 1.62
CA ALA A 37 6.87 -12.80 1.27
C ALA A 37 5.50 -12.58 0.61
N LEU A 38 4.94 -11.37 0.72
CA LEU A 38 3.62 -11.03 0.18
C LEU A 38 3.53 -11.29 -1.32
N VAL A 39 4.61 -11.02 -2.05
CA VAL A 39 4.72 -11.33 -3.48
C VAL A 39 4.48 -12.80 -3.80
N ARG A 40 4.92 -13.73 -2.93
CA ARG A 40 4.68 -15.17 -3.08
C ARG A 40 3.23 -15.51 -2.76
N MET A 41 2.65 -14.90 -1.73
CA MET A 41 1.24 -15.10 -1.41
C MET A 41 0.35 -14.66 -2.58
N VAL A 42 0.57 -13.47 -3.15
CA VAL A 42 -0.13 -12.98 -4.34
C VAL A 42 0.02 -13.92 -5.52
N HIS A 43 1.24 -14.41 -5.77
CA HIS A 43 1.50 -15.36 -6.85
C HIS A 43 0.63 -16.62 -6.74
N TYR A 44 0.65 -17.30 -5.59
CA TYR A 44 -0.15 -18.51 -5.39
C TYR A 44 -1.66 -18.21 -5.36
N SER A 45 -2.09 -17.07 -4.81
CA SER A 45 -3.49 -16.64 -4.87
C SER A 45 -3.95 -16.49 -6.32
N LEU A 46 -3.16 -15.87 -7.18
CA LEU A 46 -3.51 -15.70 -8.59
C LEU A 46 -3.44 -17.01 -9.37
N GLU A 47 -2.53 -17.93 -9.07
CA GLU A 47 -2.58 -19.29 -9.65
C GLU A 47 -3.88 -20.02 -9.30
N MET A 48 -4.35 -19.89 -8.06
CA MET A 48 -5.61 -20.49 -7.62
C MET A 48 -6.82 -19.83 -8.27
N LEU A 49 -6.87 -18.49 -8.29
CA LEU A 49 -8.03 -17.71 -8.75
C LEU A 49 -8.16 -17.67 -10.28
N GLN A 50 -7.07 -17.85 -11.03
CA GLN A 50 -7.07 -17.84 -12.50
C GLN A 50 -7.18 -19.23 -13.14
N LYS A 51 -7.58 -20.24 -12.38
CA LYS A 51 -7.85 -21.57 -12.92
C LYS A 51 -8.92 -21.53 -14.00
N LYS A 52 -8.78 -22.41 -15.00
CA LYS A 52 -9.63 -22.42 -16.20
C LYS A 52 -11.09 -22.67 -15.88
N GLU A 53 -11.36 -23.37 -14.78
CA GLU A 53 -12.70 -23.66 -14.28
C GLU A 53 -13.39 -22.41 -13.71
N HIS A 54 -12.66 -21.35 -13.39
CA HIS A 54 -13.18 -20.07 -12.89
C HIS A 54 -13.49 -19.10 -14.03
N THR A 55 -14.63 -19.28 -14.68
CA THR A 55 -15.04 -18.45 -15.84
C THR A 55 -15.69 -17.12 -15.46
N ASN A 56 -16.08 -16.94 -14.20
CA ASN A 56 -16.83 -15.75 -13.74
C ASN A 56 -15.91 -14.64 -13.17
N GLY A 57 -14.59 -14.79 -13.30
CA GLY A 57 -13.62 -13.87 -12.72
C GLY A 57 -13.41 -14.10 -11.21
N PHE A 58 -12.69 -13.18 -10.59
CA PHE A 58 -12.35 -13.22 -9.17
C PHE A 58 -12.23 -11.81 -8.58
N LEU A 59 -12.30 -11.74 -7.26
CA LEU A 59 -11.88 -10.58 -6.47
C LEU A 59 -10.71 -11.03 -5.60
N LEU A 60 -9.60 -10.29 -5.66
CA LEU A 60 -8.43 -10.51 -4.81
C LEU A 60 -8.17 -9.25 -3.99
N PHE A 61 -8.25 -9.40 -2.67
CA PHE A 61 -7.86 -8.37 -1.71
C PHE A 61 -6.45 -8.70 -1.17
N VAL A 62 -5.55 -7.71 -1.22
CA VAL A 62 -4.16 -7.86 -0.78
C VAL A 62 -3.84 -6.68 0.14
N GLU A 63 -3.42 -6.98 1.36
CA GLU A 63 -3.10 -5.99 2.37
C GLU A 63 -1.66 -6.19 2.87
N ASP A 64 -0.95 -5.09 3.07
CA ASP A 64 0.29 -5.07 3.85
C ASP A 64 0.11 -4.20 5.11
N GLY A 65 -0.58 -4.76 6.10
CA GLY A 65 -0.90 -4.06 7.37
C GLY A 65 0.34 -3.69 8.20
N ASN A 66 1.52 -4.24 7.87
CA ASN A 66 2.76 -3.89 8.55
C ASN A 66 3.24 -2.47 8.22
N ILE A 67 2.74 -1.82 7.15
CA ILE A 67 3.01 -0.40 6.88
C ILE A 67 2.49 0.46 8.05
N ARG A 68 1.23 0.27 8.43
CA ARG A 68 0.59 0.97 9.56
C ARG A 68 1.29 0.68 10.88
N ARG A 69 1.60 -0.59 11.17
CA ARG A 69 2.34 -0.99 12.38
C ARG A 69 3.69 -0.29 12.51
N ALA A 70 4.46 -0.21 11.41
CA ALA A 70 5.75 0.48 11.43
C ALA A 70 5.61 1.99 11.70
N HIS A 71 4.56 2.63 11.18
CA HIS A 71 4.24 4.03 11.52
C HIS A 71 3.81 4.20 12.98
N GLY A 72 3.00 3.27 13.53
CA GLY A 72 2.64 3.21 14.94
C GLY A 72 3.84 3.08 15.87
N GLU A 73 4.91 2.42 15.43
CA GLU A 73 6.19 2.32 16.16
C GLU A 73 7.14 3.50 15.91
N ASN A 74 6.74 4.50 15.13
CA ASN A 74 7.59 5.60 14.64
C ASN A 74 8.86 5.14 13.91
N LYS A 75 8.81 4.01 13.17
CA LYS A 75 9.93 3.42 12.42
C LYS A 75 9.76 3.61 10.91
N PRO A 76 10.04 4.79 10.37
CA PRO A 76 9.79 5.11 8.96
C PRO A 76 10.61 4.28 7.99
N ARG A 77 11.86 3.88 8.32
CA ARG A 77 12.65 3.01 7.44
C ARG A 77 11.95 1.67 7.23
N LYS A 78 11.49 1.07 8.32
CA LYS A 78 10.72 -0.18 8.31
C LYS A 78 9.39 -0.03 7.57
N ALA A 79 8.71 1.11 7.70
CA ALA A 79 7.51 1.41 6.93
C ALA A 79 7.79 1.52 5.41
N PHE A 80 8.86 2.22 5.01
CA PHE A 80 9.23 2.34 3.59
C PHE A 80 9.67 1.00 2.99
N ASP A 81 10.34 0.15 3.77
CA ASP A 81 10.62 -1.23 3.35
C ASP A 81 9.33 -2.03 3.13
N GLN A 82 8.31 -1.85 3.98
CA GLN A 82 6.99 -2.45 3.73
C GLN A 82 6.27 -1.88 2.52
N VAL A 83 6.32 -0.57 2.28
CA VAL A 83 5.75 0.02 1.05
C VAL A 83 6.39 -0.61 -0.19
N ARG A 84 7.71 -0.83 -0.17
CA ARG A 84 8.42 -1.56 -1.24
C ARG A 84 7.98 -3.03 -1.34
N HIS A 85 7.78 -3.70 -0.20
CA HIS A 85 7.30 -5.08 -0.15
C HIS A 85 5.89 -5.23 -0.76
N TYR A 86 4.97 -4.32 -0.41
CA TYR A 86 3.65 -4.18 -1.03
C TYR A 86 3.76 -3.92 -2.54
N ALA A 87 4.58 -2.95 -2.96
CA ALA A 87 4.75 -2.59 -4.37
C ALA A 87 5.25 -3.79 -5.21
N ASN A 88 6.14 -4.62 -4.67
CA ASN A 88 6.56 -5.86 -5.35
C ASN A 88 5.41 -6.85 -5.54
N ALA A 89 4.51 -6.97 -4.55
CA ALA A 89 3.34 -7.84 -4.64
C ALA A 89 2.29 -7.29 -5.63
N PHE A 90 2.06 -5.98 -5.63
CA PHE A 90 1.20 -5.30 -6.60
C PHE A 90 1.72 -5.48 -8.04
N ASN A 91 3.04 -5.33 -8.24
CA ASN A 91 3.68 -5.57 -9.54
C ASN A 91 3.56 -7.04 -9.99
N MET A 92 3.64 -8.01 -9.07
CA MET A 92 3.39 -9.42 -9.40
C MET A 92 1.96 -9.62 -9.92
N ALA A 93 0.97 -8.98 -9.31
CA ALA A 93 -0.41 -9.03 -9.81
C ALA A 93 -0.52 -8.47 -11.24
N HIS A 94 0.10 -7.32 -11.50
CA HIS A 94 0.17 -6.74 -12.85
C HIS A 94 0.87 -7.65 -13.88
N MET A 95 1.87 -8.42 -13.47
CA MET A 95 2.56 -9.36 -14.37
C MET A 95 1.73 -10.61 -14.67
N MET A 96 0.82 -10.98 -13.77
CA MET A 96 0.05 -12.23 -13.84
C MET A 96 -1.38 -12.06 -14.37
N ALA A 97 -1.88 -10.83 -14.43
CA ALA A 97 -3.22 -10.52 -14.90
C ALA A 97 -3.19 -9.48 -16.04
N ASN A 98 -4.24 -9.44 -16.86
CA ASN A 98 -4.33 -8.53 -18.01
C ASN A 98 -5.13 -7.28 -17.65
N GLU A 99 -4.52 -6.10 -17.80
CA GLU A 99 -5.18 -4.82 -17.54
C GLU A 99 -6.40 -4.57 -18.44
N GLN A 100 -6.54 -5.27 -19.57
CA GLN A 100 -7.73 -5.16 -20.43
C GLN A 100 -9.00 -5.74 -19.79
N ASN A 101 -8.87 -6.65 -18.82
CA ASN A 101 -10.00 -7.31 -18.18
C ASN A 101 -9.92 -7.35 -16.64
N THR A 102 -8.95 -6.64 -16.06
CA THR A 102 -8.72 -6.58 -14.62
C THR A 102 -8.65 -5.12 -14.18
N LEU A 103 -9.53 -4.73 -13.25
CA LEU A 103 -9.44 -3.42 -12.57
C LEU A 103 -8.47 -3.55 -11.40
N PHE A 104 -7.31 -2.90 -11.50
CA PHE A 104 -6.34 -2.80 -10.43
C PHE A 104 -6.62 -1.56 -9.59
N ILE A 105 -6.62 -1.70 -8.27
CA ILE A 105 -6.76 -0.59 -7.32
C ILE A 105 -5.68 -0.73 -6.25
N SER A 106 -4.94 0.36 -6.01
CA SER A 106 -4.01 0.52 -4.90
C SER A 106 -4.46 1.70 -4.06
N MET A 107 -4.74 1.48 -2.78
CA MET A 107 -5.19 2.52 -1.85
C MET A 107 -4.66 2.26 -0.44
N ASN A 108 -4.67 3.30 0.39
CA ASN A 108 -4.55 3.20 1.84
C ASN A 108 -5.93 3.37 2.51
N ASP A 109 -6.12 2.72 3.65
CA ASP A 109 -7.34 2.79 4.46
C ASP A 109 -7.35 4.04 5.35
N VAL A 110 -6.20 4.39 5.92
CA VAL A 110 -5.97 5.58 6.74
C VAL A 110 -4.60 6.19 6.44
N GLY A 111 -4.38 7.41 6.94
CA GLY A 111 -3.11 8.12 6.85
C GLY A 111 -2.13 7.74 7.96
N SER A 112 -1.03 8.50 8.07
CA SER A 112 -0.17 8.46 9.26
C SER A 112 0.22 9.87 9.69
N THR A 113 0.58 10.05 10.96
CA THR A 113 1.07 11.36 11.44
C THR A 113 2.50 11.68 11.00
N LEU A 114 3.05 10.96 10.01
CA LEU A 114 4.37 11.21 9.44
C LEU A 114 4.39 12.56 8.70
N SER A 115 5.39 13.38 8.98
CA SER A 115 5.62 14.62 8.25
C SER A 115 7.06 14.75 7.78
N LEU A 116 7.26 15.46 6.66
CA LEU A 116 8.54 15.74 6.03
C LEU A 116 8.87 17.25 6.16
N PRO A 117 9.38 17.72 7.31
CA PRO A 117 9.81 19.10 7.43
C PRO A 117 10.96 19.42 6.48
N GLY A 118 10.89 20.58 5.83
CA GLY A 118 12.02 21.16 5.09
C GLY A 118 13.17 21.58 6.01
N TYR A 119 14.42 21.71 5.55
CA TYR A 119 14.86 21.70 4.14
C TYR A 119 16.05 20.74 3.93
N PRO A 120 15.82 19.40 3.95
CA PRO A 120 16.88 18.44 3.69
C PRO A 120 17.49 18.65 2.31
N ALA A 121 18.81 18.44 2.19
CA ALA A 121 19.50 18.56 0.92
C ALA A 121 19.01 17.51 -0.08
N ARG A 122 19.07 17.83 -1.37
CA ARG A 122 18.76 16.83 -2.40
C ARG A 122 19.72 15.64 -2.26
N SER A 123 19.16 14.42 -2.34
CA SER A 123 19.92 13.16 -2.22
C SER A 123 20.50 12.86 -0.84
N SER A 124 20.12 13.59 0.21
CA SER A 124 20.45 13.20 1.58
C SER A 124 19.53 12.08 2.08
N ASP A 125 20.02 11.24 2.98
CA ASP A 125 19.17 10.26 3.66
C ASP A 125 18.32 10.96 4.72
N LEU A 126 17.01 11.04 4.48
CA LEU A 126 16.04 11.73 5.36
C LEU A 126 15.97 11.18 6.78
N LEU A 127 16.46 9.96 7.00
CA LEU A 127 16.39 9.25 8.27
C LEU A 127 17.71 9.26 9.05
N ASP A 128 18.81 9.53 8.35
CA ASP A 128 20.16 9.46 8.94
C ASP A 128 20.92 10.79 8.84
N THR A 129 20.30 11.83 8.30
CA THR A 129 20.89 13.17 8.18
C THR A 129 19.96 14.24 8.75
N ALA A 130 20.57 15.26 9.36
CA ALA A 130 19.85 16.43 9.80
C ALA A 130 19.30 17.19 8.58
N ALA A 131 18.02 17.57 8.62
CA ALA A 131 17.39 18.44 7.64
C ALA A 131 17.71 19.92 7.90
N GLY A 132 18.09 20.28 9.13
CA GLY A 132 18.53 21.61 9.50
C GLY A 132 18.77 21.74 10.99
N THR A 133 18.95 22.98 11.44
CA THR A 133 19.16 23.33 12.85
C THR A 133 18.04 24.24 13.32
N SER A 134 17.49 23.94 14.50
CA SER A 134 16.46 24.76 15.13
C SER A 134 17.06 26.08 15.63
N SER A 135 16.39 27.20 15.36
CA SER A 135 16.79 28.53 15.83
C SER A 135 16.48 28.78 17.30
N ALA A 136 15.65 27.93 17.93
CA ALA A 136 15.21 28.10 19.31
C ALA A 136 16.17 27.46 20.33
N ASP A 137 16.69 26.28 20.02
CA ASP A 137 17.54 25.48 20.92
C ASP A 137 18.91 25.12 20.31
N GLY A 138 19.17 25.47 19.05
CA GLY A 138 20.44 25.21 18.38
C GLY A 138 20.70 23.74 18.02
N LEU A 139 19.76 22.84 18.32
CA LEU A 139 19.91 21.40 18.04
C LEU A 139 19.43 21.05 16.62
N PRO A 140 20.04 20.06 15.94
CA PRO A 140 19.58 19.61 14.63
C PRO A 140 18.18 18.98 14.70
N TYR A 141 17.47 18.92 13.57
CA TYR A 141 16.22 18.15 13.43
C TYR A 141 16.29 17.24 12.20
N LEU A 142 15.59 16.10 12.26
CA LEU A 142 15.56 15.13 11.15
C LEU A 142 14.58 15.57 10.06
N GLY A 143 14.76 15.01 8.86
CA GLY A 143 13.88 15.25 7.74
C GLY A 143 12.50 14.60 7.89
N LEU A 144 12.31 13.70 8.84
CA LEU A 144 11.04 13.03 9.13
C LEU A 144 10.72 13.08 10.63
N ASN A 145 9.44 13.24 10.96
CA ASN A 145 8.93 13.18 12.34
C ASN A 145 7.49 12.67 12.37
N TYR A 146 7.00 12.37 13.58
CA TYR A 146 5.62 12.00 13.85
C TYR A 146 4.97 12.98 14.83
N ALA A 147 3.65 13.14 14.73
CA ALA A 147 2.91 13.91 15.74
C ALA A 147 2.79 13.15 17.07
N THR A 148 2.63 11.83 17.01
CA THR A 148 2.38 10.98 18.19
C THR A 148 3.19 9.68 18.12
N GLY A 149 3.45 9.07 19.27
CA GLY A 149 3.97 7.70 19.32
C GLY A 149 5.04 7.44 20.38
N PRO A 150 5.59 6.22 20.40
CA PRO A 150 6.47 5.74 21.47
C PRO A 150 7.84 6.42 21.48
N ALA A 151 8.29 6.97 20.35
CA ALA A 151 9.61 7.55 20.23
C ALA A 151 9.76 8.89 20.98
N HIS A 152 8.69 9.50 21.50
CA HIS A 152 8.76 10.75 22.26
C HIS A 152 9.84 10.71 23.36
N SER A 153 9.83 9.65 24.16
CA SER A 153 10.77 9.51 25.29
C SER A 153 12.23 9.25 24.85
N THR A 154 12.45 8.89 23.59
CA THR A 154 13.79 8.72 23.01
C THR A 154 14.40 10.07 22.63
N TYR A 155 13.58 11.05 22.25
CA TYR A 155 14.02 12.37 21.75
C TYR A 155 13.71 13.54 22.68
N TYR A 156 13.04 13.30 23.81
CA TYR A 156 12.69 14.32 24.79
C TYR A 156 12.79 13.80 26.22
N ARG A 157 13.29 14.65 27.13
CA ARG A 157 13.29 14.43 28.58
C ARG A 157 12.75 15.66 29.28
N THR A 158 11.84 15.49 30.25
CA THR A 158 11.26 16.61 31.00
C THR A 158 12.29 17.54 31.65
N ALA A 159 13.42 16.99 32.10
CA ALA A 159 14.46 17.76 32.78
C ALA A 159 15.36 18.58 31.84
N THR A 160 15.62 18.09 30.62
CA THR A 160 16.59 18.70 29.68
C THR A 160 15.96 19.21 28.40
N GLY A 161 14.68 18.92 28.17
CA GLY A 161 13.98 19.23 26.93
C GLY A 161 14.30 18.25 25.81
N ARG A 162 14.35 18.78 24.58
CA ARG A 162 14.65 18.02 23.36
C ARG A 162 16.10 17.56 23.35
N LEU A 163 16.34 16.33 22.91
CA LEU A 163 17.67 15.76 22.75
C LEU A 163 18.16 15.93 21.30
N ASP A 164 19.48 15.92 21.10
CA ASP A 164 20.05 15.91 19.76
C ASP A 164 19.68 14.59 19.05
N PRO A 165 18.88 14.63 17.98
CA PRO A 165 18.49 13.42 17.28
C PRO A 165 19.67 12.69 16.65
N MET A 166 20.75 13.38 16.28
CA MET A 166 21.94 12.75 15.69
C MET A 166 22.67 11.89 16.70
N GLU A 167 22.76 12.32 17.96
CA GLU A 167 23.32 11.51 19.05
C GLU A 167 22.45 10.27 19.34
N VAL A 168 21.11 10.45 19.32
CA VAL A 168 20.17 9.34 19.48
C VAL A 168 20.36 8.29 18.40
N LEU A 169 20.45 8.69 17.12
CA LEU A 169 20.65 7.76 16.01
C LEU A 169 22.01 7.05 16.08
N GLN A 170 23.07 7.71 16.55
CA GLN A 170 24.37 7.08 16.79
C GLN A 170 24.29 5.96 17.84
N GLY A 171 23.42 6.10 18.85
CA GLY A 171 23.15 5.06 19.84
C GLY A 171 22.33 3.88 19.32
N MET A 172 21.76 3.96 18.11
CA MET A 172 20.97 2.91 17.48
C MET A 172 21.67 2.38 16.22
N PRO A 173 22.53 1.35 16.33
CA PRO A 173 23.32 0.86 15.20
C PRO A 173 22.47 0.14 14.13
N ASN A 174 21.34 -0.46 14.52
CA ASN A 174 20.42 -1.06 13.56
C ASN A 174 19.58 0.04 12.90
N VAL A 175 19.93 0.40 11.67
CA VAL A 175 19.28 1.49 10.92
C VAL A 175 17.79 1.25 10.65
N VAL A 176 17.34 0.00 10.57
CA VAL A 176 15.93 -0.36 10.33
C VAL A 176 15.07 -0.16 11.58
N GLU A 177 15.69 -0.24 12.76
CA GLU A 177 15.02 -0.03 14.05
C GLU A 177 15.07 1.42 14.54
N ARG A 178 15.78 2.30 13.82
CA ARG A 178 15.81 3.73 14.12
C ARG A 178 14.41 4.32 14.04
N THR A 179 14.07 5.09 15.04
CA THR A 179 12.80 5.81 15.10
C THR A 179 12.97 7.26 14.65
N CYS A 180 11.86 7.97 14.47
CA CYS A 180 11.86 9.43 14.35
C CYS A 180 11.17 10.08 15.56
N PRO A 181 11.51 11.35 15.88
CA PRO A 181 10.88 12.07 16.99
C PRO A 181 9.35 12.09 16.89
N ALA A 182 8.70 11.95 18.04
CA ALA A 182 7.26 12.13 18.21
C ALA A 182 6.97 13.22 19.24
N LEU A 183 6.00 14.11 18.95
CA LEU A 183 5.66 15.22 19.84
C LEU A 183 4.85 14.75 21.06
N VAL A 184 3.80 13.97 20.86
CA VAL A 184 2.93 13.49 21.93
C VAL A 184 3.29 12.03 22.29
N PRO A 185 3.64 11.75 23.56
CA PRO A 185 3.97 10.39 23.98
C PRO A 185 2.74 9.48 23.95
N MET A 186 2.85 8.37 23.23
CA MET A 186 1.84 7.31 23.19
C MET A 186 2.52 5.94 23.13
N ALA A 187 1.82 4.87 23.53
CA ALA A 187 2.36 3.52 23.39
C ALA A 187 2.50 3.10 21.91
N GLU A 188 1.60 3.62 21.07
CA GLU A 188 1.55 3.45 19.63
C GLU A 188 1.11 4.80 19.02
N GLY A 189 1.70 5.18 17.88
CA GLY A 189 1.30 6.37 17.15
C GLY A 189 -0.12 6.25 16.61
N ALA A 190 -0.88 7.34 16.67
CA ALA A 190 -2.19 7.43 16.04
C ALA A 190 -2.09 7.47 14.51
N ASP A 191 -3.16 6.98 13.86
CA ASP A 191 -3.35 7.10 12.42
C ASP A 191 -3.52 8.57 11.99
N GLY A 192 -3.23 8.84 10.71
CA GLY A 192 -3.44 10.13 10.08
C GLY A 192 -4.89 10.28 9.59
N GLY A 193 -5.43 11.48 9.73
CA GLY A 193 -6.79 11.83 9.29
C GLY A 193 -6.83 12.61 7.98
N GLU A 194 -5.70 12.73 7.28
CA GLU A 194 -5.62 13.29 5.93
C GLU A 194 -6.26 12.37 4.89
N ASP A 195 -6.69 12.96 3.78
CA ASP A 195 -7.25 12.20 2.66
C ASP A 195 -6.23 11.17 2.13
N ALA A 196 -6.70 9.93 1.95
CA ALA A 196 -5.95 8.82 1.38
C ALA A 196 -5.92 8.89 -0.16
N THR A 197 -4.85 8.37 -0.77
CA THR A 197 -4.75 8.33 -2.23
C THR A 197 -5.24 6.99 -2.76
N VAL A 198 -5.97 7.03 -3.88
CA VAL A 198 -6.38 5.85 -4.63
C VAL A 198 -5.77 5.93 -6.03
N TYR A 199 -5.06 4.88 -6.42
CA TYR A 199 -4.56 4.67 -7.78
C TYR A 199 -5.32 3.53 -8.42
N ALA A 200 -5.71 3.69 -9.68
CA ALA A 200 -6.43 2.66 -10.41
C ALA A 200 -6.02 2.56 -11.88
N SER A 201 -6.08 1.35 -12.43
CA SER A 201 -5.91 1.08 -13.87
C SER A 201 -6.80 -0.08 -14.32
N GLY A 202 -7.03 -0.20 -15.64
CA GLY A 202 -7.96 -1.19 -16.21
C GLY A 202 -9.40 -0.70 -16.40
N PRO A 203 -10.38 -1.62 -16.57
CA PRO A 203 -11.76 -1.27 -16.91
C PRO A 203 -12.39 -0.38 -15.85
N TRP A 204 -13.05 0.70 -16.28
CA TRP A 204 -13.73 1.68 -15.41
C TRP A 204 -12.85 2.45 -14.42
N ALA A 205 -11.52 2.32 -14.47
CA ALA A 205 -10.61 3.03 -13.56
C ALA A 205 -10.79 4.57 -13.57
N PHE A 206 -11.28 5.14 -14.67
CA PHE A 206 -11.58 6.57 -14.79
C PHE A 206 -12.62 7.08 -13.77
N MET A 207 -13.46 6.20 -13.21
CA MET A 207 -14.43 6.55 -12.17
C MET A 207 -13.75 6.95 -10.86
N LEU A 208 -12.55 6.44 -10.59
CA LEU A 208 -11.76 6.73 -9.39
C LEU A 208 -10.91 7.99 -9.59
N SER A 209 -11.56 9.11 -9.92
CA SER A 209 -10.92 10.41 -10.14
C SER A 209 -11.55 11.52 -9.29
N GLY A 210 -10.75 12.54 -8.94
CA GLY A 210 -11.19 13.63 -8.06
C GLY A 210 -11.18 13.25 -6.58
N GLY A 211 -11.99 13.94 -5.78
CA GLY A 211 -12.20 13.65 -4.36
C GLY A 211 -13.57 12.99 -4.15
N TYR A 212 -13.60 11.95 -3.33
CA TYR A 212 -14.80 11.15 -3.03
C TYR A 212 -14.68 10.49 -1.66
N GLU A 213 -15.83 10.07 -1.13
CA GLU A 213 -15.89 9.30 0.10
C GLU A 213 -15.28 7.91 -0.06
N GLN A 214 -14.61 7.38 0.95
CA GLN A 214 -13.90 6.10 0.86
C GLN A 214 -14.79 4.92 0.43
N HIS A 215 -16.06 4.90 0.86
CA HIS A 215 -17.03 3.86 0.49
C HIS A 215 -17.36 3.85 -1.02
N PHE A 216 -17.08 4.92 -1.75
CA PHE A 216 -17.26 4.99 -3.20
C PHE A 216 -16.38 3.98 -3.96
N VAL A 217 -15.22 3.60 -3.41
CA VAL A 217 -14.34 2.59 -4.01
C VAL A 217 -15.07 1.25 -4.14
N ALA A 218 -15.79 0.82 -3.11
CA ALA A 218 -16.54 -0.43 -3.12
C ALA A 218 -17.68 -0.41 -4.16
N HIS A 219 -18.41 0.71 -4.27
CA HIS A 219 -19.44 0.88 -5.30
C HIS A 219 -18.85 0.85 -6.71
N THR A 220 -17.67 1.42 -6.90
CA THR A 220 -17.00 1.39 -8.21
C THR A 220 -16.56 -0.04 -8.57
N ILE A 221 -16.02 -0.81 -7.62
CA ILE A 221 -15.69 -2.23 -7.82
C ILE A 221 -16.96 -3.00 -8.21
N ALA A 222 -18.06 -2.78 -7.50
CA ALA A 222 -19.33 -3.46 -7.77
C ALA A 222 -19.86 -3.16 -9.18
N PHE A 223 -19.87 -1.88 -9.54
CA PHE A 223 -20.28 -1.42 -10.86
C PHE A 223 -19.38 -1.98 -11.98
N ALA A 224 -18.05 -1.86 -11.82
CA ALA A 224 -17.08 -2.27 -12.83
C ALA A 224 -17.08 -3.78 -13.10
N SER A 225 -17.44 -4.59 -12.09
CA SER A 225 -17.47 -6.05 -12.16
C SER A 225 -18.86 -6.64 -12.41
N CYS A 226 -19.90 -5.81 -12.57
CA CYS A 226 -21.28 -6.27 -12.80
C CYS A 226 -21.86 -7.18 -11.70
N MET A 227 -21.32 -7.14 -10.47
CA MET A 227 -21.68 -8.10 -9.43
C MET A 227 -23.08 -7.88 -8.81
N ASP A 228 -23.65 -6.67 -8.95
CA ASP A 228 -24.95 -6.29 -8.37
C ASP A 228 -26.01 -5.92 -9.43
N GLY A 229 -25.73 -6.18 -10.71
CA GLY A 229 -26.63 -5.84 -11.83
C GLY A 229 -26.68 -4.35 -12.18
N ALA A 230 -25.96 -3.47 -11.46
CA ALA A 230 -25.96 -2.03 -11.74
C ALA A 230 -25.36 -1.66 -13.11
N CYS A 231 -24.58 -2.57 -13.71
CA CYS A 231 -23.95 -2.37 -15.02
C CYS A 231 -24.90 -2.61 -16.21
N ASP A 232 -26.11 -3.15 -16.01
CA ASP A 232 -27.06 -3.48 -17.08
C ASP A 232 -27.46 -2.27 -17.94
N GLY A 233 -27.40 -1.07 -17.37
CA GLY A 233 -27.62 0.20 -18.10
C GLY A 233 -26.46 0.65 -18.99
N ALA A 234 -25.24 0.14 -18.78
CA ALA A 234 -24.05 0.48 -19.57
C ALA A 234 -23.78 -0.53 -20.70
N ALA A 235 -24.19 -1.80 -20.53
CA ALA A 235 -24.02 -2.86 -21.52
C ALA A 235 -25.00 -2.76 -22.71
N THR A 236 -26.01 -1.89 -22.66
CA THR A 236 -27.04 -1.72 -23.69
C THR A 236 -26.69 -0.66 -24.75
N LEU A 237 -25.43 -0.56 -25.17
CA LEU A 237 -25.11 -0.12 -26.53
C LEU A 237 -24.93 -1.35 -27.40
N VAL A 238 -26.05 -2.00 -27.73
CA VAL A 238 -26.10 -2.89 -28.88
C VAL A 238 -25.83 -1.99 -30.09
N LEU A 239 -24.56 -1.93 -30.53
CA LEU A 239 -24.19 -1.47 -31.86
C LEU A 239 -24.86 -2.42 -32.83
N SER A 240 -26.13 -2.17 -33.14
CA SER A 240 -26.82 -2.92 -34.17
C SER A 240 -26.01 -2.71 -35.44
N SER A 241 -25.71 -3.79 -36.15
CA SER A 241 -25.01 -3.74 -37.44
C SER A 241 -25.72 -2.79 -38.41
N ALA A 242 -27.03 -2.57 -38.23
CA ALA A 242 -27.83 -1.59 -38.96
C ALA A 242 -27.40 -0.14 -38.71
N ALA A 243 -26.96 0.23 -37.51
CA ALA A 243 -26.47 1.58 -37.20
C ALA A 243 -25.12 1.89 -37.87
N LEU A 244 -24.21 0.91 -37.92
CA LEU A 244 -22.93 1.01 -38.64
C LEU A 244 -23.14 1.05 -40.17
N LEU A 245 -24.05 0.24 -40.71
CA LEU A 245 -24.40 0.26 -42.15
C LEU A 245 -25.11 1.54 -42.57
N ALA A 246 -25.97 2.12 -41.72
CA ALA A 246 -26.58 3.42 -41.98
C ALA A 246 -25.54 4.55 -41.99
N ALA A 247 -24.56 4.53 -41.07
CA ALA A 247 -23.49 5.51 -41.03
C ALA A 247 -22.52 5.42 -42.23
N LEU A 248 -22.27 4.21 -42.76
CA LEU A 248 -21.48 4.04 -43.99
C LEU A 248 -22.29 4.35 -45.27
N GLY A 249 -23.59 4.04 -45.31
CA GLY A 249 -24.45 4.29 -46.47
C GLY A 249 -24.66 5.78 -46.77
N VAL A 250 -24.67 6.63 -45.75
CA VAL A 250 -24.78 8.10 -45.92
C VAL A 250 -23.54 8.70 -46.58
N ARG A 251 -22.36 8.06 -46.50
CA ARG A 251 -21.14 8.53 -47.20
C ARG A 251 -21.05 8.11 -48.67
N LEU A 252 -21.92 7.22 -49.15
CA LEU A 252 -21.92 6.75 -50.54
C LEU A 252 -22.93 7.50 -51.44
N PHE A 253 -23.73 8.42 -50.86
CA PHE A 253 -24.76 9.19 -51.57
C PHE A 253 -24.61 10.71 -51.42
N VAL A 254 -23.39 11.20 -51.19
CA VAL A 254 -23.01 12.62 -51.36
C VAL A 254 -21.84 12.71 -52.32
#